data_AF-A0A165QG29-F1
#
_entry.id   AF-A0A165QG29-F1
#
_cell.length_a   1.000
_cell.length_b   1.000
_cell.length_c   1.000
_cell.angle_alpha   90.00
_cell.angle_beta   90.00
_cell.angle_gamma   90.00
#
_symmetry.space_group_name_H-M   'P 1'
#
loop_
_entity.id
_entity.type
_entity.pdbx_description
1 polymer ?
#
loop_
_entity_poly.entity_id
_entity_poly.type
_entity_poly.pdbx_seq_one_letter_code
_entity_poly.pdbx_strand_id
1 'polypeptide(L)'
;MFDLAGKTRSGVQTAYTRIVLTRFGVIFILLTLIHCFAQGALQVSLYVGDARASSLLDRIVGAAELPASGISWLQSLGNGNYTLKFCTNIPIAAGGPESCVTVYQTGADDAVVSTKDVDLDARGFATDMLVRRTFTADDVSPSLNASGGIVGVNLTYQGTGDKVQSVVLSEQCTRSLVYADEIMGEYKKQDAALLGLQFWLLILSFVAILYSSIPQISAVICTRVLSTAWASYEIYATRRHESLFHTLFAEPDTPCNLDLFPTHFKTRLALTIADLVLNVTALLFTVALGRLLIKNFKEYAFQRVGPPRSIIRIYRFFLSIFVLLQLSVFFLVTAVALWTTWLLNGPLLHISLHTPIYKALFVFTIVSLPPWIVMGWYAVRRELRLLMAGFMVVSFIYIACWSIMFYSQVYRWTFINWVFFASMTVLSFVVLVLTTVFGALCWLNFGKGLAQYLDAEATLAKANFTPEVFPQEETVTKVSDVLSDDKTLSFGTVKQDINRDIYDVDQAPIIVIGLQNGDGTLQRDTNDV
;
A
#
# COMPACT_ATOMS: atom_id res chain seq x y z
N MET A 1 -18.98 28.65 -11.39
CA MET A 1 -17.71 28.50 -10.63
C MET A 1 -17.79 29.16 -9.25
N PHE A 2 -18.40 30.34 -9.09
CA PHE A 2 -18.63 30.97 -7.77
C PHE A 2 -19.62 30.21 -6.85
N ASP A 3 -20.54 29.42 -7.42
CA ASP A 3 -21.46 28.56 -6.64
C ASP A 3 -20.76 27.30 -6.06
N LEU A 4 -19.61 26.90 -6.62
CA LEU A 4 -18.79 25.85 -6.03
C LEU A 4 -18.07 26.33 -4.76
N ALA A 5 -17.66 27.61 -4.73
CA ALA A 5 -16.96 28.22 -3.60
C ALA A 5 -17.86 28.44 -2.37
N GLY A 6 -19.15 28.77 -2.59
CA GLY A 6 -20.14 28.88 -1.52
C GLY A 6 -20.46 27.52 -0.89
N LYS A 7 -20.57 26.49 -1.72
CA LYS A 7 -20.83 25.10 -1.28
C LYS A 7 -19.64 24.45 -0.59
N THR A 8 -18.41 24.81 -0.96
CA THR A 8 -17.20 24.35 -0.26
C THR A 8 -17.03 25.07 1.09
N ARG A 9 -17.33 26.36 1.20
CA ARG A 9 -17.17 27.11 2.47
C ARG A 9 -18.11 26.62 3.58
N SER A 10 -19.39 26.39 3.26
CA SER A 10 -20.33 25.81 4.23
C SER A 10 -19.97 24.37 4.60
N GLY A 11 -19.53 23.57 3.61
CA GLY A 11 -19.04 22.21 3.84
C GLY A 11 -17.81 22.16 4.74
N VAL A 12 -16.87 23.10 4.59
CA VAL A 12 -15.67 23.20 5.44
C VAL A 12 -16.04 23.58 6.87
N GLN A 13 -16.99 24.49 7.09
CA GLN A 13 -17.43 24.83 8.44
C GLN A 13 -18.13 23.66 9.15
N THR A 14 -18.99 22.91 8.43
CA THR A 14 -19.63 21.70 8.98
C THR A 14 -18.62 20.56 9.21
N ALA A 15 -17.63 20.42 8.34
CA ALA A 15 -16.53 19.47 8.54
C ALA A 15 -15.67 19.88 9.76
N TYR A 16 -15.33 21.16 9.90
CA TYR A 16 -14.54 21.69 11.02
C TYR A 16 -15.22 21.44 12.37
N THR A 17 -16.52 21.69 12.46
CA THR A 17 -17.29 21.39 13.69
C THR A 17 -17.33 19.89 14.00
N ARG A 18 -17.30 19.00 13.01
CA ARG A 18 -17.20 17.54 13.22
C ARG A 18 -15.78 17.06 13.58
N ILE A 19 -14.73 17.67 13.03
CA ILE A 19 -13.32 17.31 13.31
C ILE A 19 -12.94 17.67 14.75
N VAL A 20 -13.41 18.82 15.25
CA VAL A 20 -13.20 19.25 16.64
C VAL A 20 -13.96 18.36 17.65
N LEU A 21 -14.88 17.52 17.18
CA LEU A 21 -15.90 16.90 18.01
C LEU A 21 -15.43 15.70 18.84
N THR A 22 -14.27 15.08 18.57
CA THR A 22 -13.77 13.98 19.42
C THR A 22 -12.29 14.10 19.72
N ARG A 23 -11.93 14.09 21.01
CA ARG A 23 -10.54 14.11 21.50
C ARG A 23 -9.69 13.01 20.84
N PHE A 24 -10.29 11.85 20.57
CA PHE A 24 -9.63 10.71 19.94
C PHE A 24 -9.26 10.96 18.46
N GLY A 25 -10.11 11.65 17.69
CA GLY A 25 -9.81 11.96 16.30
C GLY A 25 -8.61 12.89 16.15
N VAL A 26 -8.50 13.89 17.03
CA VAL A 26 -7.35 14.80 17.08
C VAL A 26 -6.07 14.04 17.43
N ILE A 27 -6.10 13.19 18.46
CA ILE A 27 -4.95 12.35 18.84
C ILE A 27 -4.54 11.42 17.68
N PHE A 28 -5.51 10.81 17.00
CA PHE A 28 -5.24 9.92 15.86
C PHE A 28 -4.54 10.65 14.70
N ILE A 29 -4.99 11.86 14.34
CA ILE A 29 -4.35 12.67 13.29
C ILE A 29 -2.93 13.09 13.71
N LEU A 30 -2.76 13.59 14.94
CA LEU A 30 -1.46 14.04 15.42
C LEU A 30 -0.43 12.90 15.42
N LEU A 31 -0.81 11.73 15.94
CA LEU A 31 0.07 10.56 15.93
C LEU A 31 0.35 10.07 14.50
N THR A 32 -0.66 10.05 13.63
CA THR A 32 -0.47 9.69 12.22
C THR A 32 0.51 10.65 11.53
N LEU A 33 0.40 11.95 11.80
CA LEU A 33 1.28 12.97 11.24
C LEU A 33 2.72 12.78 11.72
N ILE A 34 2.92 12.60 13.04
CA ILE A 34 4.24 12.33 13.63
C ILE A 34 4.85 11.07 13.01
N HIS A 35 4.10 9.97 12.93
CA HIS A 35 4.58 8.73 12.31
C HIS A 35 4.88 8.91 10.82
N CYS A 36 4.04 9.61 10.06
CA CYS A 36 4.24 9.86 8.64
C CYS A 36 5.56 10.59 8.39
N PHE A 37 5.87 11.64 9.17
CA PHE A 37 7.12 12.38 9.01
C PHE A 37 8.33 11.60 9.51
N ALA A 38 8.22 10.90 10.64
CA ALA A 38 9.30 10.07 11.17
C ALA A 38 9.68 8.93 10.20
N GLN A 39 8.68 8.19 9.71
CA GLN A 39 8.89 7.13 8.72
C GLN A 39 9.33 7.70 7.37
N GLY A 40 8.74 8.82 6.94
CA GLY A 40 9.17 9.51 5.72
C GLY A 40 10.65 9.91 5.76
N ALA A 41 11.14 10.40 6.90
CA ALA A 41 12.56 10.74 7.07
C ALA A 41 13.48 9.51 7.00
N LEU A 42 13.08 8.37 7.60
CA LEU A 42 13.83 7.11 7.47
C LEU A 42 13.84 6.62 6.02
N GLN A 43 12.68 6.62 5.34
CA GLN A 43 12.56 6.18 3.94
C GLN A 43 13.34 7.08 2.98
N VAL A 44 13.37 8.40 3.21
CA VAL A 44 14.24 9.32 2.45
C VAL A 44 15.73 9.02 2.70
N SER A 45 16.11 8.71 3.93
CA SER A 45 17.50 8.36 4.26
C SER A 45 17.95 7.07 3.59
N LEU A 46 17.08 6.05 3.59
CA LEU A 46 17.27 4.79 2.87
C LEU A 46 17.40 5.04 1.36
N TYR A 47 16.44 5.77 0.78
CA TYR A 47 16.44 6.15 -0.64
C TYR A 47 17.72 6.88 -1.06
N VAL A 48 18.19 7.86 -0.29
CA VAL A 48 19.43 8.60 -0.59
C VAL A 48 20.65 7.69 -0.51
N GLY A 49 20.70 6.77 0.46
CA GLY A 49 21.77 5.78 0.58
C GLY A 49 21.86 4.88 -0.65
N ASP A 50 20.72 4.33 -1.08
CA ASP A 50 20.64 3.46 -2.26
C ASP A 50 20.87 4.21 -3.56
N ALA A 51 20.37 5.46 -3.67
CA ALA A 51 20.58 6.29 -4.85
C ALA A 51 22.06 6.61 -5.07
N ARG A 52 22.83 6.83 -3.99
CA ARG A 52 24.29 7.01 -4.08
C ARG A 52 24.99 5.72 -4.50
N ALA A 53 24.61 4.58 -3.92
CA ALA A 53 25.18 3.28 -4.28
C ALA A 53 24.89 2.92 -5.75
N SER A 54 23.64 3.06 -6.19
CA SER A 54 23.21 2.86 -7.58
C SER A 54 23.91 3.84 -8.53
N SER A 55 24.04 5.13 -8.18
CA SER A 55 24.74 6.09 -9.04
C SER A 55 26.24 5.79 -9.18
N LEU A 56 26.89 5.27 -8.14
CA LEU A 56 28.28 4.84 -8.22
C LEU A 56 28.41 3.64 -9.18
N LEU A 57 27.55 2.63 -9.02
CA LEU A 57 27.56 1.43 -9.86
C LEU A 57 27.24 1.76 -11.33
N ASP A 58 26.25 2.61 -11.58
CA ASP A 58 25.89 3.10 -12.92
C ASP A 58 27.08 3.79 -13.61
N ARG A 59 27.86 4.61 -12.87
CA ARG A 59 29.11 5.20 -13.41
C ARG A 59 30.16 4.14 -13.75
N ILE A 60 30.33 3.12 -12.92
CA ILE A 60 31.30 2.04 -13.14
C ILE A 60 30.89 1.20 -14.36
N VAL A 61 29.63 0.77 -14.41
CA VAL A 61 29.07 -0.04 -15.50
C VAL A 61 29.08 0.75 -16.81
N GLY A 62 28.74 2.04 -16.78
CA GLY A 62 28.80 2.93 -17.94
C GLY A 62 30.23 3.16 -18.45
N ALA A 63 31.20 3.35 -17.55
CA ALA A 63 32.61 3.51 -17.93
C ALA A 63 33.24 2.24 -18.51
N ALA A 64 32.70 1.06 -18.19
CA ALA A 64 33.11 -0.21 -18.78
C ALA A 64 32.55 -0.46 -20.18
N GLU A 65 31.71 0.44 -20.72
CA GLU A 65 31.01 0.30 -22.01
C GLU A 65 30.29 -1.05 -22.18
N LEU A 66 29.72 -1.57 -21.09
CA LEU A 66 28.93 -2.80 -21.15
C LEU A 66 27.68 -2.57 -22.01
N PRO A 67 27.22 -3.60 -22.76
CA PRO A 67 26.04 -3.46 -23.59
C PRO A 67 24.82 -3.09 -22.72
N ALA A 68 24.08 -2.06 -23.13
CA ALA A 68 22.91 -1.56 -22.38
C ALA A 68 21.77 -2.59 -22.23
N SER A 69 21.80 -3.70 -22.98
CA SER A 69 20.88 -4.84 -22.84
C SER A 69 21.38 -5.92 -21.89
N GLY A 70 22.56 -5.73 -21.29
CA GLY A 70 23.14 -6.65 -20.34
C GLY A 70 22.26 -6.79 -19.10
N ILE A 71 21.90 -8.03 -18.78
CA ILE A 71 21.21 -8.37 -17.54
C ILE A 71 22.00 -9.42 -16.77
N SER A 72 21.93 -9.37 -15.46
CA SER A 72 22.55 -10.38 -14.62
C SER A 72 21.60 -11.54 -14.34
N TRP A 73 22.15 -12.74 -14.20
CA TRP A 73 21.40 -13.92 -13.76
C TRP A 73 22.20 -14.69 -12.72
N LEU A 74 21.71 -14.62 -11.48
CA LEU A 74 22.26 -15.35 -10.36
C LEU A 74 21.53 -16.69 -10.19
N GLN A 75 22.27 -17.79 -10.31
CA GLN A 75 21.77 -19.14 -10.01
C GLN A 75 22.34 -19.61 -8.67
N SER A 76 21.47 -20.08 -7.77
CA SER A 76 21.89 -20.76 -6.55
C SER A 76 21.94 -22.27 -6.80
N LEU A 77 23.11 -22.87 -6.65
CA LEU A 77 23.35 -24.31 -6.84
C LEU A 77 23.09 -25.12 -5.56
N GLY A 78 22.73 -24.46 -4.46
CA GLY A 78 22.69 -25.06 -3.12
C GLY A 78 24.04 -24.99 -2.40
N ASN A 79 24.04 -25.30 -1.09
CA ASN A 79 25.23 -25.32 -0.23
C ASN A 79 26.07 -24.02 -0.20
N GLY A 80 25.47 -22.87 -0.53
CA GLY A 80 26.20 -21.60 -0.62
C GLY A 80 26.98 -21.40 -1.92
N ASN A 81 26.86 -22.30 -2.89
CA ASN A 81 27.47 -22.14 -4.21
C ASN A 81 26.55 -21.30 -5.12
N TYR A 82 27.15 -20.31 -5.78
CA TYR A 82 26.47 -19.42 -6.70
C TYR A 82 27.14 -19.43 -8.06
N THR A 83 26.35 -19.31 -9.12
CA THR A 83 26.84 -19.04 -10.47
C THR A 83 26.21 -17.74 -10.95
N LEU A 84 27.05 -16.74 -11.19
CA LEU A 84 26.64 -15.47 -11.76
C LEU A 84 26.94 -15.47 -13.26
N LYS A 85 25.89 -15.27 -14.04
CA LYS A 85 25.96 -15.15 -15.49
C LYS A 85 25.56 -13.75 -15.93
N PHE A 86 26.18 -13.29 -17.01
CA PHE A 86 25.83 -12.05 -17.70
C PHE A 86 25.22 -12.42 -19.05
N CYS A 87 23.98 -11.99 -19.27
CA CYS A 87 23.20 -12.35 -20.44
C CYS A 87 22.90 -11.11 -21.27
N THR A 88 22.96 -11.23 -22.59
CA THR A 88 22.53 -10.17 -23.53
C THR A 88 21.04 -10.24 -23.85
N ASN A 89 20.40 -11.37 -23.53
CA ASN A 89 18.97 -11.64 -23.68
C ASN A 89 18.39 -12.27 -22.40
N ILE A 90 17.06 -12.28 -22.29
CA ILE A 90 16.36 -12.87 -21.14
C ILE A 90 16.56 -14.39 -21.12
N PRO A 91 17.06 -14.99 -20.04
CA PRO A 91 17.41 -16.41 -20.02
C PRO A 91 16.19 -17.35 -20.11
N ILE A 92 14.98 -16.84 -19.87
CA ILE A 92 13.70 -17.58 -20.04
C ILE A 92 13.27 -17.65 -21.52
N ALA A 93 13.84 -16.82 -22.40
CA ALA A 93 13.50 -16.82 -23.82
C ALA A 93 14.08 -18.02 -24.59
N ALA A 94 13.54 -18.32 -25.77
CA ALA A 94 14.10 -19.35 -26.65
C ALA A 94 15.54 -18.96 -27.06
N GLY A 95 16.51 -19.83 -26.81
CA GLY A 95 17.96 -19.53 -26.95
C GLY A 95 18.61 -18.89 -25.71
N GLY A 96 17.84 -18.68 -24.63
CA GLY A 96 18.21 -17.89 -23.46
C GLY A 96 19.51 -18.29 -22.76
N PRO A 97 19.76 -19.57 -22.42
CA PRO A 97 20.95 -19.96 -21.67
C PRO A 97 22.26 -19.78 -22.46
N GLU A 98 22.20 -19.89 -23.79
CA GLU A 98 23.37 -19.83 -24.67
C GLU A 98 23.85 -18.39 -24.89
N SER A 99 22.96 -17.41 -24.69
CA SER A 99 23.30 -15.97 -24.75
C SER A 99 24.01 -15.43 -23.50
N CYS A 100 24.19 -16.30 -22.50
CA CYS A 100 24.75 -15.96 -21.20
C CYS A 100 26.20 -16.42 -21.08
N VAL A 101 27.07 -15.54 -20.62
CA VAL A 101 28.46 -15.86 -20.28
C VAL A 101 28.57 -15.99 -18.77
N THR A 102 29.18 -17.07 -18.28
CA THR A 102 29.48 -17.22 -16.85
C THR A 102 30.56 -16.21 -16.48
N VAL A 103 30.22 -15.30 -15.57
CA VAL A 103 31.14 -14.27 -15.07
C VAL A 103 31.83 -14.74 -13.80
N TYR A 104 31.13 -15.48 -12.94
CA TYR A 104 31.70 -15.97 -11.69
C TYR A 104 30.99 -17.24 -11.22
N GLN A 105 31.74 -18.15 -10.61
CA GLN A 105 31.21 -19.38 -10.02
C GLN A 105 31.97 -19.70 -8.72
N THR A 106 31.24 -19.77 -7.61
CA THR A 106 31.80 -20.14 -6.30
C THR A 106 32.19 -21.62 -6.28
N GLY A 107 33.39 -21.94 -5.77
CA GLY A 107 33.86 -23.32 -5.57
C GLY A 107 34.26 -24.05 -6.85
N ALA A 108 34.47 -23.33 -7.96
CA ALA A 108 35.13 -23.90 -9.13
C ALA A 108 36.64 -23.94 -8.86
N ASP A 109 37.16 -25.11 -8.50
CA ASP A 109 38.59 -25.33 -8.18
C ASP A 109 39.53 -25.13 -9.39
N ASP A 110 39.00 -25.03 -10.61
CA ASP A 110 39.80 -25.00 -11.83
C ASP A 110 39.46 -23.82 -12.75
N ALA A 111 40.41 -22.90 -12.85
CA ALA A 111 40.82 -22.15 -14.03
C ALA A 111 39.86 -22.12 -15.24
N VAL A 112 38.84 -21.25 -15.18
CA VAL A 112 38.34 -20.57 -16.39
C VAL A 112 39.06 -19.22 -16.51
N VAL A 113 40.40 -19.26 -16.43
CA VAL A 113 41.26 -18.16 -16.87
C VAL A 113 41.70 -18.52 -18.27
N SER A 114 40.93 -18.10 -19.26
CA SER A 114 41.44 -18.04 -20.62
C SER A 114 42.28 -16.77 -20.76
N THR A 115 43.59 -16.97 -20.92
CA THR A 115 44.68 -16.01 -21.26
C THR A 115 45.13 -15.06 -20.14
N LYS A 116 46.22 -15.37 -19.42
CA LYS A 116 47.67 -15.15 -19.69
C LYS A 116 48.13 -13.70 -19.47
N ASP A 117 49.06 -13.58 -18.51
CA ASP A 117 50.00 -12.50 -18.23
C ASP A 117 49.43 -11.20 -17.61
N VAL A 118 49.11 -11.26 -16.31
CA VAL A 118 49.15 -10.07 -15.43
C VAL A 118 50.28 -10.27 -14.43
N ASP A 119 51.33 -9.48 -14.62
CA ASP A 119 52.55 -9.45 -13.80
C ASP A 119 52.20 -8.96 -12.39
N LEU A 120 52.27 -9.88 -11.41
CA LEU A 120 51.80 -9.70 -10.04
C LEU A 120 52.96 -9.29 -9.12
N ASP A 121 53.44 -8.05 -9.27
CA ASP A 121 54.40 -7.42 -8.33
C ASP A 121 53.70 -6.62 -7.20
N ALA A 122 52.38 -6.77 -7.04
CA ALA A 122 51.56 -6.03 -6.06
C ALA A 122 51.28 -6.80 -4.74
N ARG A 123 52.19 -7.67 -4.29
CA ARG A 123 51.96 -8.59 -3.16
C ARG A 123 52.13 -8.01 -1.75
N GLY A 124 52.11 -6.68 -1.59
CA GLY A 124 52.45 -5.99 -0.34
C GLY A 124 51.33 -5.29 0.44
N PHE A 125 50.07 -5.28 -0.04
CA PHE A 125 49.04 -4.35 0.48
C PHE A 125 47.87 -4.97 1.26
N ALA A 126 47.81 -6.29 1.42
CA ALA A 126 46.61 -6.96 1.95
C ALA A 126 46.80 -7.48 3.37
N THR A 127 46.73 -6.60 4.38
CA THR A 127 46.30 -7.00 5.75
C THR A 127 45.94 -5.82 6.66
N ASP A 128 46.33 -4.58 6.34
CA ASP A 128 46.11 -3.46 7.25
C ASP A 128 45.16 -2.40 6.66
N MET A 129 44.13 -2.04 7.43
CA MET A 129 43.14 -0.97 7.19
C MET A 129 41.91 -1.26 6.29
N LEU A 130 41.02 -2.15 6.76
CA LEU A 130 39.57 -1.97 6.53
C LEU A 130 39.05 -0.83 7.43
N VAL A 131 39.45 0.41 7.12
CA VAL A 131 38.94 1.61 7.81
C VAL A 131 37.52 1.88 7.35
N ARG A 132 36.61 1.87 8.33
CA ARG A 132 35.14 1.98 8.28
C ARG A 132 34.61 3.34 7.79
N ARG A 133 35.19 3.94 6.75
CA ARG A 133 34.66 5.17 6.14
C ARG A 133 33.84 4.83 4.90
N THR A 134 32.88 5.70 4.60
CA THR A 134 32.02 5.62 3.42
C THR A 134 32.89 5.69 2.17
N PHE A 135 32.87 4.65 1.34
CA PHE A 135 33.59 4.64 0.07
C PHE A 135 32.98 5.70 -0.87
N THR A 136 33.78 6.65 -1.32
CA THR A 136 33.41 7.66 -2.31
C THR A 136 34.44 7.66 -3.42
N ALA A 137 34.05 7.23 -4.62
CA ALA A 137 34.91 7.31 -5.80
C ALA A 137 34.90 8.74 -6.34
N ASP A 138 36.10 9.34 -6.41
CA ASP A 138 36.28 10.69 -6.91
C ASP A 138 36.23 10.68 -8.44
N ASP A 139 37.03 9.81 -9.08
CA ASP A 139 37.03 9.63 -10.53
C ASP A 139 36.81 8.15 -10.92
N VAL A 140 36.06 7.97 -12.00
CA VAL A 140 35.71 6.68 -12.61
C VAL A 140 35.97 6.83 -14.10
N SER A 141 37.06 6.24 -14.59
CA SER A 141 37.50 6.38 -15.98
C SER A 141 37.80 5.02 -16.62
N PRO A 142 37.56 4.85 -17.93
CA PRO A 142 37.88 3.60 -18.62
C PRO A 142 39.39 3.35 -18.63
N SER A 143 39.79 2.11 -18.38
CA SER A 143 41.17 1.65 -18.53
C SER A 143 41.36 1.06 -19.93
N LEU A 144 42.17 1.73 -20.75
CA LEU A 144 42.41 1.36 -22.15
C LEU A 144 43.68 0.50 -22.28
N ASN A 145 43.64 -0.55 -23.09
CA ASN A 145 44.84 -1.24 -23.54
C ASN A 145 45.61 -0.42 -24.58
N ALA A 146 46.80 -0.91 -24.95
CA ALA A 146 47.63 -0.33 -26.01
C ALA A 146 46.91 -0.21 -27.37
N SER A 147 45.88 -1.02 -27.63
CA SER A 147 45.05 -0.96 -28.85
C SER A 147 43.86 0.00 -28.76
N GLY A 148 43.65 0.67 -27.63
CA GLY A 148 42.51 1.56 -27.40
C GLY A 148 41.19 0.88 -27.04
N GLY A 149 41.20 -0.44 -26.82
CA GLY A 149 40.06 -1.20 -26.28
C GLY A 149 40.01 -1.13 -24.76
N ILE A 150 38.80 -1.18 -24.20
CA ILE A 150 38.57 -1.10 -22.75
C ILE A 150 38.86 -2.47 -22.11
N VAL A 151 39.80 -2.50 -21.16
CA VAL A 151 40.16 -3.71 -20.40
C VAL A 151 39.51 -3.71 -19.02
N GLY A 152 39.10 -2.53 -18.54
CA GLY A 152 38.60 -2.37 -17.19
C GLY A 152 38.23 -0.92 -16.88
N VAL A 153 38.05 -0.64 -15.59
CA VAL A 153 37.72 0.70 -15.09
C VAL A 153 38.72 1.08 -14.00
N ASN A 154 39.36 2.23 -14.16
CA ASN A 154 40.23 2.78 -13.13
C ASN A 154 39.37 3.57 -12.13
N LEU A 155 39.38 3.15 -10.87
CA LEU A 155 38.71 3.81 -9.77
C LEU A 155 39.72 4.55 -8.91
N THR A 156 39.55 5.86 -8.77
CA THR A 156 40.31 6.64 -7.78
C THR A 156 39.42 6.99 -6.61
N TYR A 157 39.92 6.77 -5.40
CA TYR A 157 39.21 7.09 -4.16
C TYR A 157 40.18 7.61 -3.10
N GLN A 158 39.65 8.42 -2.19
CA GLN A 158 40.40 8.91 -1.04
C GLN A 158 40.54 7.81 0.00
N GLY A 159 41.77 7.31 0.16
CA GLY A 159 42.12 6.37 1.21
C GLY A 159 42.28 7.06 2.58
N THR A 160 42.73 6.28 3.56
CA THR A 160 43.04 6.81 4.89
C THR A 160 44.31 7.67 4.83
N GLY A 161 44.19 8.99 5.07
CA GLY A 161 45.32 9.91 5.23
C GLY A 161 45.75 10.65 3.96
N ASP A 162 44.81 11.33 3.28
CA ASP A 162 45.00 12.17 2.08
C ASP A 162 45.72 11.51 0.89
N LYS A 163 45.96 10.19 0.95
CA LYS A 163 46.52 9.41 -0.14
C LYS A 163 45.41 8.99 -1.08
N VAL A 164 45.48 9.47 -2.31
CA VAL A 164 44.66 8.97 -3.42
C VAL A 164 45.11 7.55 -3.74
N GLN A 165 44.18 6.59 -3.65
CA GLN A 165 44.41 5.21 -4.07
C GLN A 165 43.69 4.99 -5.40
N SER A 166 44.32 4.21 -6.29
CA SER A 166 43.74 3.83 -7.57
C SER A 166 43.67 2.30 -7.65
N VAL A 167 42.50 1.76 -7.99
CA VAL A 167 42.29 0.34 -8.22
C VAL A 167 41.70 0.15 -9.61
N VAL A 168 42.31 -0.73 -10.41
CA VAL A 168 41.79 -1.08 -11.73
C VAL A 168 40.87 -2.29 -11.60
N LEU A 169 39.59 -2.10 -11.88
CA LEU A 169 38.60 -3.17 -11.95
C LEU A 169 38.70 -3.88 -13.29
N SER A 170 38.84 -5.21 -13.26
CA SER A 170 38.86 -6.05 -14.46
C SER A 170 37.51 -6.05 -15.20
N GLU A 171 37.53 -6.40 -16.49
CA GLU A 171 36.30 -6.62 -17.27
C GLU A 171 35.35 -7.64 -16.61
N GLN A 172 35.89 -8.71 -16.02
CA GLN A 172 35.10 -9.72 -15.31
C GLN A 172 34.44 -9.13 -14.05
N CYS A 173 35.15 -8.29 -13.29
CA CYS A 173 34.58 -7.59 -12.14
C CYS A 173 33.48 -6.61 -12.56
N THR A 174 33.70 -5.79 -13.59
CA THR A 174 32.68 -4.82 -14.03
C THR A 174 31.41 -5.51 -14.54
N ARG A 175 31.53 -6.66 -15.21
CA ARG A 175 30.38 -7.50 -15.59
C ARG A 175 29.64 -8.10 -14.39
N SER A 176 30.33 -8.45 -13.31
CA SER A 176 29.67 -8.97 -12.10
C SER A 176 28.94 -7.86 -11.33
N LEU A 177 29.44 -6.62 -11.39
CA LEU A 177 28.82 -5.45 -10.77
C LEU A 177 27.48 -5.04 -11.38
N VAL A 178 27.12 -5.54 -12.58
CA VAL A 178 25.78 -5.35 -13.16
C VAL A 178 24.69 -5.92 -12.23
N TYR A 179 24.95 -7.05 -11.58
CA TYR A 179 24.03 -7.60 -10.57
C TYR A 179 23.86 -6.67 -9.37
N ALA A 180 24.96 -6.07 -8.91
CA ALA A 180 24.90 -5.11 -7.83
C ALA A 180 24.09 -3.87 -8.22
N ASP A 181 24.26 -3.37 -9.45
CA ASP A 181 23.53 -2.19 -9.93
C ASP A 181 22.02 -2.45 -10.00
N GLU A 182 21.64 -3.62 -10.53
CA GLU A 182 20.24 -4.05 -10.60
C GLU A 182 19.60 -4.07 -9.19
N ILE A 183 20.25 -4.71 -8.22
CA ILE A 183 19.74 -4.81 -6.84
C ILE A 183 19.65 -3.43 -6.16
N MET A 184 20.66 -2.57 -6.30
CA MET A 184 20.62 -1.22 -5.73
C MET A 184 19.56 -0.35 -6.41
N GLY A 185 19.36 -0.53 -7.72
CA GLY A 185 18.30 0.10 -8.48
C GLY A 185 16.90 -0.36 -8.04
N GLU A 186 16.74 -1.63 -7.67
CA GLU A 186 15.51 -2.18 -7.10
C GLU A 186 15.19 -1.58 -5.73
N TYR A 187 16.18 -1.50 -4.82
CA TYR A 187 15.99 -0.90 -3.51
C TYR A 187 15.59 0.58 -3.58
N LYS A 188 16.26 1.36 -4.44
CA LYS A 188 15.89 2.75 -4.70
C LYS A 188 14.42 2.92 -5.10
N LYS A 189 13.91 2.05 -5.97
CA LYS A 189 12.51 2.08 -6.45
C LYS A 189 11.53 1.63 -5.36
N GLN A 190 11.93 0.64 -4.56
CA GLN A 190 11.15 0.14 -3.43
C GLN A 190 10.96 1.20 -2.35
N ASP A 191 12.04 1.85 -1.92
CA ASP A 191 11.99 2.87 -0.87
C ASP A 191 11.19 4.10 -1.33
N ALA A 192 11.25 4.46 -2.61
CA ALA A 192 10.40 5.50 -3.19
C ALA A 192 8.90 5.14 -3.13
N ALA A 193 8.54 3.88 -3.38
CA ALA A 193 7.16 3.41 -3.26
C ALA A 193 6.67 3.39 -1.80
N LEU A 194 7.53 3.01 -0.86
CA LEU A 194 7.21 3.04 0.58
C LEU A 194 7.09 4.47 1.12
N LEU A 195 7.89 5.41 0.61
CA LEU A 195 7.71 6.83 0.88
C LEU A 195 6.33 7.31 0.38
N GLY A 196 5.95 6.93 -0.84
CA GLY A 196 4.61 7.18 -1.39
C GLY A 196 3.49 6.59 -0.53
N LEU A 197 3.69 5.39 0.02
CA LEU A 197 2.75 4.74 0.94
C LEU A 197 2.50 5.56 2.21
N GLN A 198 3.52 6.21 2.78
CA GLN A 198 3.33 7.03 3.98
C GLN A 198 2.43 8.24 3.70
N PHE A 199 2.64 8.94 2.59
CA PHE A 199 1.77 10.04 2.18
C PHE A 199 0.35 9.56 1.88
N TRP A 200 0.21 8.42 1.21
CA TRP A 200 -1.09 7.81 0.96
C TRP A 200 -1.85 7.49 2.27
N LEU A 201 -1.17 6.90 3.26
CA LEU A 201 -1.76 6.62 4.57
C LEU A 201 -2.15 7.89 5.33
N LEU A 202 -1.37 8.96 5.23
CA LEU A 202 -1.72 10.25 5.81
C LEU A 202 -3.02 10.81 5.18
N ILE A 203 -3.13 10.76 3.85
CA ILE A 203 -4.34 11.19 3.13
C ILE A 203 -5.54 10.35 3.55
N LEU A 204 -5.42 9.01 3.59
CA LEU A 204 -6.49 8.12 4.01
C LEU A 204 -6.92 8.37 5.45
N SER A 205 -5.98 8.54 6.38
CA SER A 205 -6.26 8.86 7.78
C SER A 205 -6.97 10.21 7.93
N PHE A 206 -6.54 11.23 7.19
CA PHE A 206 -7.19 12.54 7.20
C PHE A 206 -8.63 12.45 6.68
N VAL A 207 -8.83 11.84 5.51
CA VAL A 207 -10.16 11.60 4.92
C VAL A 207 -11.04 10.76 5.83
N ALA A 208 -10.49 9.76 6.51
CA ALA A 208 -11.23 8.92 7.44
C ALA A 208 -11.82 9.72 8.62
N ILE A 209 -11.07 10.68 9.16
CA ILE A 209 -11.57 11.54 10.24
C ILE A 209 -12.52 12.61 9.70
N LEU A 210 -12.23 13.22 8.55
CA LEU A 210 -13.11 14.22 7.92
C LEU A 210 -14.53 13.70 7.68
N TYR A 211 -14.63 12.46 7.20
CA TYR A 211 -15.89 11.84 6.83
C TYR A 211 -16.41 10.83 7.87
N SER A 212 -15.80 10.75 9.05
CA SER A 212 -16.09 9.76 10.10
C SER A 212 -16.25 8.33 9.53
N SER A 213 -15.32 7.94 8.67
CA SER A 213 -15.53 6.84 7.74
C SER A 213 -14.80 5.57 8.16
N ILE A 214 -15.59 4.58 8.58
CA ILE A 214 -15.14 3.26 9.04
C ILE A 214 -14.29 2.51 7.99
N PRO A 215 -14.61 2.51 6.68
CA PRO A 215 -13.81 1.79 5.68
C PRO A 215 -12.38 2.28 5.60
N GLN A 216 -12.15 3.59 5.55
CA GLN A 216 -10.78 4.09 5.39
C GLN A 216 -9.96 3.91 6.67
N ILE A 217 -10.55 3.95 7.88
CA ILE A 217 -9.85 3.48 9.10
C ILE A 217 -9.43 2.00 8.95
N SER A 218 -10.34 1.15 8.48
CA SER A 218 -10.05 -0.28 8.29
C SER A 218 -8.96 -0.49 7.24
N ALA A 219 -8.98 0.27 6.14
CA ALA A 219 -7.96 0.23 5.09
C ALA A 219 -6.58 0.66 5.62
N VAL A 220 -6.52 1.71 6.44
CA VAL A 220 -5.28 2.16 7.09
C VAL A 220 -4.74 1.05 8.01
N ILE A 221 -5.58 0.39 8.81
CA ILE A 221 -5.16 -0.75 9.65
C ILE A 221 -4.59 -1.89 8.78
N CYS A 222 -5.31 -2.31 7.74
CA CYS A 222 -4.86 -3.37 6.84
C CYS A 222 -3.51 -3.02 6.18
N THR A 223 -3.36 -1.78 5.73
CA THR A 223 -2.12 -1.32 5.10
C THR A 223 -0.97 -1.25 6.09
N ARG A 224 -1.22 -0.86 7.35
CA ARG A 224 -0.22 -0.89 8.42
C ARG A 224 0.25 -2.31 8.72
N VAL A 225 -0.66 -3.30 8.74
CA VAL A 225 -0.27 -4.72 8.90
C VAL A 225 0.65 -5.16 7.76
N LEU A 226 0.30 -4.84 6.51
CA LEU A 226 1.13 -5.18 5.34
C LEU A 226 2.48 -4.46 5.38
N SER A 227 2.51 -3.18 5.77
CA SER A 227 3.73 -2.38 5.93
C SER A 227 4.66 -2.96 6.99
N THR A 228 4.12 -3.37 8.15
CA THR A 228 4.91 -4.04 9.21
C THR A 228 5.47 -5.38 8.74
N ALA A 229 4.67 -6.18 8.03
CA ALA A 229 5.12 -7.46 7.47
C ALA A 229 6.24 -7.24 6.44
N TRP A 230 6.11 -6.24 5.59
CA TRP A 230 7.12 -5.89 4.59
C TRP A 230 8.42 -5.41 5.24
N ALA A 231 8.37 -4.47 6.19
CA ALA A 231 9.55 -4.00 6.93
C ALA A 231 10.29 -5.14 7.65
N SER A 232 9.56 -6.17 8.11
CA SER A 232 10.16 -7.37 8.71
C SER A 232 10.91 -8.20 7.66
N TYR A 233 10.32 -8.37 6.46
CA TYR A 233 10.95 -9.06 5.33
C TYR A 233 12.19 -8.33 4.82
N GLU A 234 12.19 -6.99 4.80
CA GLU A 234 13.34 -6.19 4.37
C GLU A 234 14.59 -6.40 5.22
N ILE A 235 14.46 -6.61 6.53
CA ILE A 235 15.59 -6.94 7.41
C ILE A 235 16.23 -8.26 6.97
N TYR A 236 15.41 -9.27 6.71
CA TYR A 236 15.88 -10.57 6.22
C TYR A 236 16.57 -10.43 4.85
N ALA A 237 15.93 -9.74 3.92
CA ALA A 237 16.45 -9.53 2.56
C ALA A 237 17.79 -8.76 2.58
N THR A 238 17.89 -7.69 3.39
CA THR A 238 19.11 -6.88 3.51
C THR A 238 20.29 -7.69 4.03
N ARG A 239 20.09 -8.53 5.05
CA ARG A 239 21.15 -9.42 5.56
C ARG A 239 21.57 -10.48 4.55
N ARG A 240 20.60 -11.05 3.83
CA ARG A 240 20.88 -12.03 2.78
C ARG A 240 21.72 -11.41 1.66
N HIS A 241 21.37 -10.20 1.22
CA HIS A 241 22.14 -9.49 0.19
C HIS A 241 23.51 -9.03 0.70
N GLU A 242 23.65 -8.59 1.95
CA GLU A 242 24.96 -8.27 2.54
C GLU A 242 25.93 -9.47 2.45
N SER A 243 25.48 -10.65 2.90
CA SER A 243 26.30 -11.88 2.81
C SER A 243 26.62 -12.26 1.38
N LEU A 244 25.65 -12.11 0.47
CA LEU A 244 25.83 -12.43 -0.93
C LEU A 244 26.82 -11.48 -1.63
N PHE A 245 26.75 -10.18 -1.35
CA PHE A 245 27.68 -9.19 -1.89
C PHE A 245 29.10 -9.43 -1.35
N HIS A 246 29.23 -9.77 -0.08
CA HIS A 246 30.54 -10.13 0.49
C HIS A 246 31.15 -11.35 -0.24
N THR A 247 30.34 -12.40 -0.46
CA THR A 247 30.77 -13.63 -1.13
C THR A 247 31.09 -13.42 -2.62
N LEU A 248 30.37 -12.52 -3.30
CA LEU A 248 30.54 -12.27 -4.74
C LEU A 248 31.63 -11.24 -5.08
N PHE A 249 31.90 -10.28 -4.20
CA PHE A 249 32.74 -9.12 -4.54
C PHE A 249 33.90 -8.85 -3.57
N ALA A 250 33.76 -9.20 -2.28
CA ALA A 250 34.73 -8.83 -1.25
C ALA A 250 35.73 -9.95 -0.89
N GLU A 251 35.40 -11.21 -1.18
CA GLU A 251 36.30 -12.34 -0.92
C GLU A 251 37.54 -12.33 -1.83
N PRO A 252 38.70 -12.80 -1.35
CA PRO A 252 39.98 -12.71 -2.05
C PRO A 252 40.01 -13.49 -3.38
N ASP A 253 39.18 -14.52 -3.50
CA ASP A 253 39.09 -15.37 -4.70
C ASP A 253 38.08 -14.83 -5.74
N THR A 254 37.49 -13.67 -5.49
CA THR A 254 36.53 -13.03 -6.40
C THR A 254 37.25 -12.15 -7.43
N PRO A 255 36.69 -11.95 -8.64
CA PRO A 255 37.32 -11.13 -9.69
C PRO A 255 37.48 -9.65 -9.31
N CYS A 256 36.73 -9.17 -8.30
CA CYS A 256 36.81 -7.80 -7.82
C CYS A 256 37.76 -7.65 -6.63
N ASN A 257 37.73 -8.58 -5.67
CA ASN A 257 38.48 -8.52 -4.41
C ASN A 257 38.44 -7.12 -3.76
N LEU A 258 37.25 -6.51 -3.75
CA LEU A 258 37.05 -5.13 -3.31
C LEU A 258 35.65 -4.99 -2.69
N ASP A 259 35.62 -4.61 -1.42
CA ASP A 259 34.37 -4.24 -0.75
C ASP A 259 33.96 -2.80 -1.12
N LEU A 260 33.06 -2.68 -2.09
CA LEU A 260 32.48 -1.39 -2.51
C LEU A 260 31.47 -0.83 -1.50
N PHE A 261 30.95 -1.65 -0.56
CA PHE A 261 29.81 -1.32 0.30
C PHE A 261 30.06 -1.56 1.80
N PRO A 262 31.23 -1.19 2.37
CA PRO A 262 31.63 -1.63 3.71
C PRO A 262 30.73 -1.11 4.83
N THR A 263 30.12 0.06 4.63
CA THR A 263 29.23 0.72 5.59
C THR A 263 27.78 0.82 5.13
N HIS A 264 27.49 0.56 3.86
CA HIS A 264 26.17 0.76 3.28
C HIS A 264 25.15 -0.20 3.90
N PHE A 265 25.39 -1.52 3.84
CA PHE A 265 24.46 -2.52 4.38
C PHE A 265 24.24 -2.39 5.89
N LYS A 266 25.29 -2.04 6.64
CA LYS A 266 25.19 -1.79 8.09
C LYS A 266 24.30 -0.59 8.41
N THR A 267 24.47 0.51 7.67
CA THR A 267 23.63 1.71 7.81
C THR A 267 22.19 1.42 7.39
N ARG A 268 22.00 0.76 6.24
CA ARG A 268 20.67 0.35 5.75
C ARG A 268 19.95 -0.53 6.77
N LEU A 269 20.61 -1.57 7.26
CA LEU A 269 20.06 -2.48 8.27
C LEU A 269 19.62 -1.74 9.55
N ALA A 270 20.43 -0.79 10.04
CA ALA A 270 20.06 0.01 11.22
C ALA A 270 18.82 0.88 10.97
N LEU A 271 18.73 1.51 9.79
CA LEU A 271 17.57 2.31 9.38
C LEU A 271 16.31 1.45 9.18
N THR A 272 16.43 0.26 8.57
CA THR A 272 15.30 -0.68 8.40
C THR A 272 14.81 -1.22 9.75
N ILE A 273 15.70 -1.48 10.70
CA ILE A 273 15.29 -1.85 12.08
C ILE A 273 14.49 -0.71 12.73
N ALA A 274 14.96 0.53 12.60
CA ALA A 274 14.23 1.70 13.10
C ALA A 274 12.86 1.85 12.42
N ASP A 275 12.77 1.62 11.10
CA ASP A 275 11.50 1.66 10.37
C ASP A 275 10.54 0.55 10.82
N LEU A 276 11.03 -0.67 11.09
CA LEU A 276 10.21 -1.73 11.65
C LEU A 276 9.63 -1.33 13.02
N VAL A 277 10.44 -0.74 13.90
CA VAL A 277 9.97 -0.27 15.22
C VAL A 277 8.89 0.80 15.05
N LEU A 278 9.07 1.75 14.13
CA LEU A 278 8.05 2.77 13.82
C LEU A 278 6.78 2.15 13.21
N ASN A 279 6.90 1.13 12.35
CA ASN A 279 5.74 0.44 11.79
C ASN A 279 4.96 -0.34 12.85
N VAL A 280 5.64 -1.05 13.76
CA VAL A 280 5.00 -1.80 14.86
C VAL A 280 4.28 -0.84 15.80
N THR A 281 4.94 0.24 16.22
CA THR A 281 4.32 1.24 17.10
C THR A 281 3.13 1.93 16.42
N ALA A 282 3.28 2.35 15.15
CA ALA A 282 2.19 2.93 14.37
C ALA A 282 1.01 1.96 14.24
N LEU A 283 1.26 0.67 14.00
CA LEU A 283 0.21 -0.35 13.93
C LEU A 283 -0.54 -0.49 15.26
N LEU A 284 0.17 -0.59 16.39
CA LEU A 284 -0.44 -0.71 17.71
C LEU A 284 -1.35 0.48 18.03
N PHE A 285 -0.87 1.72 17.82
CA PHE A 285 -1.68 2.91 18.03
C PHE A 285 -2.86 2.99 17.06
N THR A 286 -2.65 2.69 15.78
CA THR A 286 -3.72 2.69 14.75
C THR A 286 -4.80 1.67 15.09
N VAL A 287 -4.43 0.47 15.55
CA VAL A 287 -5.40 -0.56 15.97
C VAL A 287 -6.15 -0.12 17.24
N ALA A 288 -5.44 0.41 18.23
CA ALA A 288 -6.05 0.84 19.50
C ALA A 288 -7.03 2.00 19.28
N LEU A 289 -6.57 3.11 18.66
CA LEU A 289 -7.40 4.27 18.38
C LEU A 289 -8.45 3.99 17.31
N GLY A 290 -8.12 3.18 16.30
CA GLY A 290 -9.06 2.75 15.27
C GLY A 290 -10.23 1.95 15.85
N ARG A 291 -9.97 1.05 16.82
CA ARG A 291 -11.05 0.33 17.53
C ARG A 291 -11.97 1.29 18.30
N LEU A 292 -11.40 2.28 19.00
CA LEU A 292 -12.17 3.29 19.73
C LEU A 292 -13.02 4.15 18.79
N LEU A 293 -12.43 4.63 17.69
CA LEU A 293 -13.14 5.41 16.67
C LEU A 293 -14.25 4.61 16.00
N ILE A 294 -13.98 3.35 15.63
CA ILE A 294 -14.99 2.46 15.04
C ILE A 294 -16.13 2.20 16.02
N LYS A 295 -15.85 2.04 17.33
CA LYS A 295 -16.89 1.88 18.35
C LYS A 295 -17.79 3.12 18.41
N ASN A 296 -17.19 4.30 18.53
CA ASN A 296 -17.93 5.57 18.61
C ASN A 296 -18.74 5.81 17.31
N PHE A 297 -18.15 5.57 16.14
CA PHE A 297 -18.85 5.75 14.87
C PHE A 297 -19.99 4.76 14.67
N LYS A 298 -19.89 3.54 15.20
CA LYS A 298 -21.00 2.58 15.20
C LYS A 298 -22.15 3.07 16.08
N GLU A 299 -21.84 3.58 17.27
CA GLU A 299 -22.87 4.13 18.16
C GLU A 299 -23.60 5.30 17.49
N TYR A 300 -22.89 6.25 16.87
CA TYR A 300 -23.50 7.36 16.14
C TYR A 300 -24.31 6.93 14.91
N ALA A 301 -23.84 5.94 14.15
CA ALA A 301 -24.53 5.46 12.96
C ALA A 301 -25.80 4.68 13.31
N PHE A 302 -25.76 3.84 14.35
CA PHE A 302 -26.89 2.95 14.68
C PHE A 302 -27.93 3.57 15.61
N GLN A 303 -27.55 4.49 16.51
CA GLN A 303 -28.50 5.12 17.43
C GLN A 303 -29.59 5.94 16.72
N ARG A 304 -29.35 6.41 15.50
CA ARG A 304 -30.32 7.25 14.77
C ARG A 304 -31.42 6.49 14.03
N VAL A 305 -31.18 5.24 13.63
CA VAL A 305 -32.07 4.56 12.66
C VAL A 305 -32.37 3.09 13.00
N GLY A 306 -31.79 2.51 14.06
CA GLY A 306 -32.12 1.15 14.55
C GLY A 306 -32.33 0.09 13.44
N PRO A 307 -31.36 -0.13 12.53
CA PRO A 307 -31.63 -0.89 11.31
C PRO A 307 -31.93 -2.37 11.56
N PRO A 308 -32.79 -2.98 10.72
CA PRO A 308 -33.04 -4.42 10.76
C PRO A 308 -31.76 -5.21 10.44
N ARG A 309 -31.62 -6.41 11.04
CA ARG A 309 -30.43 -7.27 10.95
C ARG A 309 -30.00 -7.61 9.52
N SER A 310 -30.93 -7.67 8.58
CA SER A 310 -30.67 -7.92 7.15
C SER A 310 -29.87 -6.79 6.50
N ILE A 311 -30.21 -5.53 6.79
CA ILE A 311 -29.52 -4.34 6.24
C ILE A 311 -28.10 -4.24 6.80
N ILE A 312 -27.89 -4.58 8.08
CA ILE A 312 -26.55 -4.58 8.70
C ILE A 312 -25.59 -5.51 7.94
N ARG A 313 -26.05 -6.67 7.46
CA ARG A 313 -25.22 -7.60 6.69
C ARG A 313 -24.81 -7.00 5.35
N ILE A 314 -25.75 -6.39 4.62
CA ILE A 314 -25.49 -5.74 3.33
C ILE A 314 -24.53 -4.55 3.52
N TYR A 315 -24.73 -3.77 4.57
CA TYR A 315 -23.86 -2.65 4.93
C TYR A 315 -22.41 -3.10 5.19
N ARG A 316 -22.18 -4.28 5.78
CA ARG A 316 -20.82 -4.81 5.93
C ARG A 316 -20.14 -5.10 4.58
N PHE A 317 -20.86 -5.67 3.61
CA PHE A 317 -20.33 -5.88 2.26
C PHE A 317 -20.01 -4.56 1.55
N PHE A 318 -20.91 -3.57 1.70
CA PHE A 318 -20.69 -2.20 1.25
C PHE A 318 -19.39 -1.63 1.85
N LEU A 319 -19.19 -1.71 3.16
CA LEU A 319 -17.96 -1.20 3.79
C LEU A 319 -16.72 -1.94 3.27
N SER A 320 -16.79 -3.26 3.12
CA SER A 320 -15.68 -4.07 2.59
C SER A 320 -15.27 -3.66 1.17
N ILE A 321 -16.23 -3.38 0.27
CA ILE A 321 -15.88 -2.94 -1.09
C ILE A 321 -15.16 -1.58 -1.08
N PHE A 322 -15.50 -0.65 -0.17
CA PHE A 322 -14.74 0.60 -0.04
C PHE A 322 -13.32 0.38 0.44
N VAL A 323 -13.12 -0.50 1.43
CA VAL A 323 -11.78 -0.86 1.89
C VAL A 323 -10.96 -1.39 0.72
N LEU A 324 -11.51 -2.36 0.00
CA LEU A 324 -10.83 -3.00 -1.12
C LEU A 324 -10.58 -2.03 -2.29
N LEU A 325 -11.52 -1.13 -2.59
CA LEU A 325 -11.31 -0.07 -3.58
C LEU A 325 -10.13 0.82 -3.20
N GLN A 326 -10.06 1.31 -1.96
CA GLN A 326 -8.93 2.16 -1.52
C GLN A 326 -7.59 1.42 -1.56
N LEU A 327 -7.56 0.16 -1.14
CA LEU A 327 -6.36 -0.68 -1.23
C LEU A 327 -5.97 -0.93 -2.69
N SER A 328 -6.95 -1.19 -3.57
CA SER A 328 -6.70 -1.47 -4.99
C SER A 328 -6.04 -0.31 -5.68
N VAL A 329 -6.44 0.94 -5.38
CA VAL A 329 -5.85 2.14 -5.98
C VAL A 329 -4.36 2.19 -5.68
N PHE A 330 -3.97 2.03 -4.42
CA PHE A 330 -2.57 2.09 -4.05
C PHE A 330 -1.76 0.95 -4.66
N PHE A 331 -2.19 -0.31 -4.49
CA PHE A 331 -1.42 -1.46 -4.96
C PHE A 331 -1.35 -1.54 -6.48
N LEU A 332 -2.45 -1.24 -7.18
CA LEU A 332 -2.48 -1.20 -8.64
C LEU A 332 -1.60 -0.08 -9.18
N VAL A 333 -1.74 1.16 -8.69
CA VAL A 333 -0.89 2.28 -9.15
C VAL A 333 0.59 2.01 -8.86
N THR A 334 0.91 1.45 -7.69
CA THR A 334 2.29 1.12 -7.32
C THR A 334 2.87 0.03 -8.22
N ALA A 335 2.15 -1.08 -8.45
CA ALA A 335 2.60 -2.14 -9.35
C ALA A 335 2.82 -1.63 -10.78
N VAL A 336 1.89 -0.81 -11.28
CA VAL A 336 1.95 -0.12 -12.58
C VAL A 336 3.17 0.82 -12.68
N ALA A 337 3.41 1.62 -11.64
CA ALA A 337 4.51 2.57 -11.59
C ALA A 337 5.88 1.86 -11.52
N LEU A 338 6.01 0.82 -10.69
CA LEU A 338 7.23 0.02 -10.59
C LEU A 338 7.56 -0.66 -11.92
N TRP A 339 6.57 -1.32 -12.54
CA TRP A 339 6.73 -1.94 -13.85
C TRP A 339 7.19 -0.95 -14.91
N THR A 340 6.54 0.22 -14.96
CA THR A 340 6.82 1.24 -15.98
C THR A 340 8.19 1.88 -15.79
N THR A 341 8.57 2.14 -14.55
CA THR A 341 9.90 2.66 -14.22
C THR A 341 10.98 1.65 -14.62
N TRP A 342 10.72 0.35 -14.42
CA TRP A 342 11.62 -0.73 -14.84
C TRP A 342 11.71 -0.85 -16.37
N LEU A 343 10.58 -0.78 -17.07
CA LEU A 343 10.51 -0.88 -18.53
C LEU A 343 11.18 0.31 -19.24
N LEU A 344 10.96 1.52 -18.74
CA LEU A 344 11.39 2.75 -19.43
C LEU A 344 12.82 3.19 -19.09
N ASN A 345 13.29 2.91 -17.87
CA ASN A 345 14.61 3.34 -17.41
C ASN A 345 15.61 2.19 -17.23
N GLY A 346 15.21 0.95 -17.54
CA GLY A 346 16.05 -0.23 -17.36
C GLY A 346 16.63 -0.78 -18.67
N PRO A 347 17.50 -1.80 -18.57
CA PRO A 347 18.12 -2.48 -19.73
C PRO A 347 17.11 -3.05 -20.74
N LEU A 348 15.88 -3.30 -20.28
CA LEU A 348 14.80 -3.89 -21.05
C LEU A 348 14.28 -3.00 -22.19
N LEU A 349 14.54 -1.70 -22.15
CA LEU A 349 14.10 -0.78 -23.22
C LEU A 349 14.62 -1.25 -24.59
N HIS A 350 15.83 -1.81 -24.63
CA HIS A 350 16.48 -2.28 -25.85
C HIS A 350 16.07 -3.69 -26.28
N ILE A 351 15.53 -4.50 -25.37
CA ILE A 351 15.17 -5.91 -25.62
C ILE A 351 13.69 -6.04 -26.03
N SER A 352 12.85 -5.12 -25.59
CA SER A 352 11.40 -5.18 -25.72
C SER A 352 10.91 -4.71 -27.11
N LEU A 353 10.50 -5.65 -27.97
CA LEU A 353 9.80 -5.36 -29.24
C LEU A 353 8.39 -4.76 -29.03
N HIS A 354 7.76 -4.99 -27.87
CA HIS A 354 6.36 -4.62 -27.60
C HIS A 354 6.19 -3.44 -26.62
N THR A 355 7.23 -2.61 -26.44
CA THR A 355 7.21 -1.38 -25.63
C THR A 355 5.98 -0.49 -25.84
N PRO A 356 5.49 -0.22 -27.08
CA PRO A 356 4.32 0.64 -27.27
C PRO A 356 3.04 0.06 -26.67
N ILE A 357 2.87 -1.27 -26.71
CA ILE A 357 1.69 -1.94 -26.15
C ILE A 357 1.69 -1.82 -24.62
N TYR A 358 2.84 -2.03 -23.97
CA TYR A 358 2.97 -1.85 -22.52
C TYR A 358 2.69 -0.41 -22.09
N LYS A 359 3.20 0.57 -22.85
CA LYS A 359 2.93 1.99 -22.60
C LYS A 359 1.44 2.33 -22.75
N ALA A 360 0.77 1.79 -23.78
CA ALA A 360 -0.66 2.00 -23.98
C ALA A 360 -1.49 1.40 -22.82
N LEU A 361 -1.16 0.19 -22.36
CA LEU A 361 -1.84 -0.47 -21.23
C LEU A 361 -1.66 0.31 -19.93
N PHE A 362 -0.47 0.87 -19.69
CA PHE A 362 -0.19 1.75 -18.56
C PHE A 362 -1.07 3.01 -18.59
N VAL A 363 -1.06 3.74 -19.71
CA VAL A 363 -1.85 4.97 -19.87
C VAL A 363 -3.33 4.67 -19.71
N PHE A 364 -3.80 3.58 -20.32
CA PHE A 364 -5.18 3.11 -20.17
C PHE A 364 -5.53 2.88 -18.70
N THR A 365 -4.68 2.16 -17.94
CA THR A 365 -4.92 1.87 -16.52
C THR A 365 -5.01 3.15 -15.69
N ILE A 366 -4.08 4.09 -15.86
CA ILE A 366 -4.09 5.36 -15.09
C ILE A 366 -5.31 6.21 -15.42
N VAL A 367 -5.69 6.32 -16.69
CA VAL A 367 -6.82 7.16 -17.13
C VAL A 367 -8.16 6.55 -16.74
N SER A 368 -8.31 5.22 -16.81
CA SER A 368 -9.57 4.53 -16.49
C SER A 368 -9.76 4.26 -15.00
N LEU A 369 -8.71 4.35 -14.18
CA LEU A 369 -8.78 4.09 -12.73
C LEU A 369 -9.64 5.11 -11.96
N PRO A 370 -9.54 6.45 -12.14
CA PRO A 370 -10.44 7.39 -11.48
C PRO A 370 -11.91 7.19 -11.84
N PRO A 371 -12.31 7.07 -13.13
CA PRO A 371 -13.67 6.73 -13.51
C PRO A 371 -14.15 5.41 -12.88
N TRP A 372 -13.30 4.38 -12.83
CA TRP A 372 -13.62 3.09 -12.23
C TRP A 372 -13.94 3.21 -10.73
N ILE A 373 -13.15 3.96 -9.96
CA ILE A 373 -13.41 4.22 -8.54
C ILE A 373 -14.74 4.97 -8.37
N VAL A 374 -14.96 6.01 -9.16
CA VAL A 374 -16.19 6.82 -9.12
C VAL A 374 -17.40 5.94 -9.43
N MET A 375 -17.33 5.12 -10.48
CA MET A 375 -18.38 4.17 -10.82
C MET A 375 -18.65 3.19 -9.66
N GLY A 376 -17.61 2.57 -9.09
CA GLY A 376 -17.77 1.68 -7.93
C GLY A 376 -18.42 2.36 -6.73
N TRP A 377 -17.99 3.59 -6.40
CA TRP A 377 -18.56 4.35 -5.29
C TRP A 377 -20.04 4.69 -5.51
N TYR A 378 -20.38 5.26 -6.67
CA TYR A 378 -21.75 5.67 -6.97
C TYR A 378 -22.68 4.47 -7.19
N ALA A 379 -22.20 3.42 -7.86
CA ALA A 379 -22.97 2.21 -8.15
C ALA A 379 -23.47 1.55 -6.86
N VAL A 380 -22.57 1.37 -5.88
CA VAL A 380 -22.92 0.70 -4.62
C VAL A 380 -23.76 1.63 -3.75
N ARG A 381 -23.46 2.94 -3.69
CA ARG A 381 -24.20 3.89 -2.84
C ARG A 381 -25.64 4.16 -3.32
N ARG A 382 -25.86 4.23 -4.63
CA ARG A 382 -27.18 4.53 -5.22
C ARG A 382 -27.90 3.30 -5.76
N GLU A 383 -27.36 2.11 -5.56
CA GLU A 383 -27.86 0.85 -6.13
C GLU A 383 -28.10 0.91 -7.65
N LEU A 384 -27.26 1.66 -8.39
CA LEU A 384 -27.42 1.85 -9.83
C LEU A 384 -26.87 0.64 -10.59
N ARG A 385 -27.77 -0.26 -11.02
CA ARG A 385 -27.45 -1.50 -11.75
C ARG A 385 -26.56 -1.27 -12.98
N LEU A 386 -26.82 -0.20 -13.75
CA LEU A 386 -26.03 0.10 -14.95
C LEU A 386 -24.58 0.49 -14.62
N LEU A 387 -24.37 1.35 -13.61
CA LEU A 387 -23.02 1.72 -13.17
C LEU A 387 -22.29 0.52 -12.55
N MET A 388 -23.01 -0.34 -11.83
CA MET A 388 -22.44 -1.57 -11.28
C MET A 388 -22.00 -2.54 -12.39
N ALA A 389 -22.80 -2.71 -13.44
CA ALA A 389 -22.41 -3.49 -14.61
C ALA A 389 -21.15 -2.90 -15.28
N GLY A 390 -21.09 -1.58 -15.48
CA GLY A 390 -19.90 -0.91 -16.00
C GLY A 390 -18.66 -1.10 -15.12
N PHE A 391 -18.82 -0.97 -13.81
CA PHE A 391 -17.76 -1.24 -12.83
C PHE A 391 -17.23 -2.68 -12.93
N MET A 392 -18.13 -3.67 -13.00
CA MET A 392 -17.76 -5.08 -13.13
C MET A 392 -17.06 -5.39 -14.45
N VAL A 393 -17.52 -4.81 -15.56
CA VAL A 393 -16.87 -4.96 -16.87
C VAL A 393 -15.45 -4.41 -16.85
N VAL A 394 -15.24 -3.20 -16.32
CA VAL A 394 -13.90 -2.61 -16.22
C VAL A 394 -13.00 -3.41 -15.27
N SER A 395 -13.52 -3.92 -14.14
CA SER A 395 -12.77 -4.81 -13.25
C SER A 395 -12.32 -6.09 -13.95
N PHE A 396 -13.21 -6.70 -14.76
CA PHE A 396 -12.86 -7.89 -15.55
C PHE A 396 -11.80 -7.58 -16.61
N ILE A 397 -11.89 -6.42 -17.27
CA ILE A 397 -10.87 -5.95 -18.22
C ILE A 397 -9.52 -5.81 -17.50
N TYR A 398 -9.47 -5.21 -16.32
CA TYR A 398 -8.22 -5.16 -15.55
C TYR A 398 -7.67 -6.56 -15.27
N ILE A 399 -8.49 -7.46 -14.69
CA ILE A 399 -8.05 -8.82 -14.38
C ILE A 399 -7.52 -9.53 -15.65
N ALA A 400 -8.21 -9.39 -16.78
CA ALA A 400 -7.78 -9.98 -18.06
C ALA A 400 -6.47 -9.35 -18.57
N CYS A 401 -6.37 -8.02 -18.61
CA CYS A 401 -5.16 -7.31 -19.04
C CYS A 401 -3.94 -7.70 -18.19
N TRP A 402 -4.09 -7.77 -16.86
CA TRP A 402 -3.01 -8.19 -15.97
C TRP A 402 -2.66 -9.67 -16.11
N SER A 403 -3.65 -10.53 -16.33
CA SER A 403 -3.39 -11.95 -16.59
C SER A 403 -2.61 -12.15 -17.89
N ILE A 404 -2.93 -11.38 -18.94
CA ILE A 404 -2.22 -11.42 -20.23
C ILE A 404 -0.78 -10.93 -20.08
N MET A 405 -0.47 -10.00 -19.17
CA MET A 405 0.90 -9.55 -18.93
C MET A 405 1.84 -10.70 -18.53
N PHE A 406 1.34 -11.72 -17.84
CA PHE A 406 2.13 -12.92 -17.52
C PHE A 406 2.49 -13.77 -18.73
N TYR A 407 1.90 -13.54 -19.90
CA TYR A 407 2.38 -14.16 -21.15
C TYR A 407 3.74 -13.60 -21.58
N SER A 408 4.06 -12.35 -21.21
CA SER A 408 5.34 -11.73 -21.52
C SER A 408 6.48 -12.36 -20.72
N GLN A 409 7.51 -12.84 -21.43
CA GLN A 409 8.72 -13.38 -20.80
C GLN A 409 9.45 -12.32 -19.97
N VAL A 410 9.45 -11.06 -20.43
CA VAL A 410 10.04 -9.92 -19.71
C VAL A 410 9.35 -9.71 -18.37
N TYR A 411 8.02 -9.71 -18.37
CA TYR A 411 7.22 -9.52 -17.17
C TYR A 411 7.43 -10.66 -16.17
N ARG A 412 7.43 -11.91 -16.64
CA ARG A 412 7.72 -13.10 -15.81
C ARG A 412 9.12 -13.05 -15.21
N TRP A 413 10.10 -12.61 -15.99
CA TRP A 413 11.47 -12.46 -15.52
C TRP A 413 11.57 -11.44 -14.39
N THR A 414 11.01 -10.23 -14.57
CA THR A 414 10.97 -9.22 -13.52
C THR A 414 10.19 -9.71 -12.29
N PHE A 415 9.08 -10.42 -12.49
CA PHE A 415 8.29 -11.00 -11.40
C PHE A 415 9.08 -12.01 -10.56
N ILE A 416 9.95 -12.81 -11.17
CA ILE A 416 10.75 -13.81 -10.44
C ILE A 416 11.92 -13.17 -9.69
N ASN A 417 12.60 -12.20 -10.31
CA ASN A 417 13.79 -11.59 -9.72
C ASN A 417 13.44 -10.52 -8.67
N TRP A 418 12.45 -9.68 -8.94
CA TRP A 418 12.13 -8.54 -8.09
C TRP A 418 10.96 -8.84 -7.15
N VAL A 419 11.25 -9.33 -5.95
CA VAL A 419 10.25 -9.81 -4.98
C VAL A 419 9.25 -8.73 -4.55
N PHE A 420 9.69 -7.47 -4.39
CA PHE A 420 8.79 -6.37 -4.03
C PHE A 420 7.75 -6.10 -5.11
N PHE A 421 8.19 -6.05 -6.36
CA PHE A 421 7.31 -5.90 -7.50
C PHE A 421 6.30 -7.07 -7.61
N ALA A 422 6.78 -8.30 -7.40
CA ALA A 422 5.93 -9.49 -7.37
C ALA A 422 4.86 -9.40 -6.28
N SER A 423 5.25 -9.03 -5.07
CA SER A 423 4.34 -8.85 -3.92
C SER A 423 3.26 -7.80 -4.21
N MET A 424 3.65 -6.62 -4.71
CA MET A 424 2.70 -5.55 -5.05
C MET A 424 1.73 -5.97 -6.16
N THR A 425 2.22 -6.69 -7.16
CA THR A 425 1.40 -7.25 -8.24
C THR A 425 0.40 -8.27 -7.71
N VAL A 426 0.83 -9.23 -6.89
CA VAL A 426 -0.04 -10.26 -6.30
C VAL A 426 -1.09 -9.63 -5.39
N LEU A 427 -0.71 -8.70 -4.51
CA LEU A 427 -1.64 -7.97 -3.65
C LEU A 427 -2.66 -7.19 -4.47
N SER A 428 -2.23 -6.49 -5.52
CA SER A 428 -3.13 -5.79 -6.43
C SER A 428 -4.14 -6.73 -7.08
N PHE A 429 -3.67 -7.88 -7.60
CA PHE A 429 -4.52 -8.87 -8.25
C PHE A 429 -5.54 -9.49 -7.28
N VAL A 430 -5.10 -9.88 -6.07
CA VAL A 430 -5.99 -10.41 -5.02
C VAL A 430 -7.05 -9.38 -4.63
N VAL A 431 -6.66 -8.12 -4.40
CA VAL A 431 -7.60 -7.06 -4.04
C VAL A 431 -8.58 -6.77 -5.18
N LEU A 432 -8.15 -6.79 -6.45
CA LEU A 432 -9.04 -6.64 -7.62
C LEU A 432 -10.06 -7.78 -7.73
N VAL A 433 -9.63 -9.03 -7.53
CA VAL A 433 -10.53 -10.21 -7.54
C VAL A 433 -11.53 -10.10 -6.41
N LEU A 434 -11.08 -9.80 -5.18
CA LEU A 434 -11.98 -9.61 -4.04
C LEU A 434 -12.97 -8.45 -4.28
N THR A 435 -12.48 -7.33 -4.83
CA THR A 435 -13.32 -6.17 -5.18
C THR A 435 -14.42 -6.57 -6.17
N THR A 436 -14.10 -7.39 -7.16
CA THR A 436 -15.05 -7.91 -8.15
C THR A 436 -16.08 -8.85 -7.51
N VAL A 437 -15.64 -9.77 -6.65
CA VAL A 437 -16.53 -10.70 -5.93
C VAL A 437 -17.48 -9.94 -5.00
N PHE A 438 -16.98 -9.03 -4.17
CA PHE A 438 -17.83 -8.21 -3.30
C PHE A 438 -18.74 -7.26 -4.10
N GLY A 439 -18.29 -6.78 -5.27
CA GLY A 439 -19.11 -6.05 -6.23
C GLY A 439 -20.30 -6.89 -6.71
N ALA A 440 -20.06 -8.12 -7.14
CA ALA A 440 -21.13 -9.05 -7.54
C ALA A 440 -22.08 -9.35 -6.38
N LEU A 441 -21.57 -9.59 -5.17
CA LEU A 441 -22.40 -9.80 -3.98
C LEU A 441 -23.28 -8.58 -3.66
N CYS A 442 -22.75 -7.36 -3.77
CA CYS A 442 -23.54 -6.14 -3.63
C CYS A 442 -24.63 -6.07 -4.71
N TRP A 443 -24.30 -6.34 -5.98
CA TRP A 443 -25.26 -6.31 -7.09
C TRP A 443 -26.43 -7.27 -6.88
N LEU A 444 -26.16 -8.50 -6.45
CA LEU A 444 -27.20 -9.51 -6.15
C LEU A 444 -28.12 -9.10 -4.98
N ASN A 445 -27.70 -8.14 -4.16
CA ASN A 445 -28.48 -7.63 -3.03
C ASN A 445 -29.13 -6.27 -3.28
N PHE A 446 -29.06 -5.72 -4.49
CA PHE A 446 -29.74 -4.47 -4.85
C PHE A 446 -31.27 -4.62 -4.80
N GLY A 447 -31.96 -3.56 -4.37
CA GLY A 447 -33.41 -3.52 -4.18
C GLY A 447 -33.88 -3.93 -2.79
N LYS A 448 -32.97 -4.29 -1.87
CA LYS A 448 -33.30 -4.67 -0.48
C LYS A 448 -33.37 -3.48 0.49
N GLY A 449 -33.46 -2.24 -0.03
CA GLY A 449 -33.66 -1.03 0.75
C GLY A 449 -32.40 -0.37 1.32
N LEU A 450 -31.19 -0.74 0.88
CA LEU A 450 -29.95 -0.10 1.35
C LEU A 450 -29.88 1.36 0.87
N ALA A 451 -30.25 1.64 -0.38
CA ALA A 451 -30.30 3.00 -0.92
C ALA A 451 -31.21 3.91 -0.10
N GLN A 452 -32.41 3.43 0.26
CA GLN A 452 -33.37 4.19 1.07
C GLN A 452 -32.83 4.43 2.49
N TYR A 453 -32.17 3.44 3.09
CA TYR A 453 -31.52 3.60 4.38
C TYR A 453 -30.42 4.68 4.36
N LEU A 454 -29.54 4.64 3.34
CA LEU A 454 -28.45 5.61 3.18
C LEU A 454 -28.96 7.02 2.87
N ASP A 455 -30.06 7.14 2.13
CA ASP A 455 -30.68 8.43 1.82
C ASP A 455 -31.38 9.04 3.05
N ALA A 456 -32.07 8.21 3.84
CA ALA A 456 -32.62 8.62 5.13
C ALA A 456 -31.52 9.09 6.08
N GLU A 457 -30.40 8.35 6.17
CA GLU A 457 -29.24 8.73 6.98
C GLU A 457 -28.63 10.06 6.51
N ALA A 458 -28.46 10.25 5.20
CA ALA A 458 -27.93 11.49 4.63
C ALA A 458 -28.85 12.69 4.88
N THR A 459 -30.17 12.49 4.79
CA THR A 459 -31.18 13.52 5.01
C THR A 459 -31.25 13.91 6.49
N LEU A 460 -31.24 12.94 7.40
CA LEU A 460 -31.16 13.17 8.85
C LEU A 460 -29.86 13.88 9.24
N ALA A 461 -28.73 13.49 8.63
CA ALA A 461 -27.44 14.14 8.87
C ALA A 461 -27.40 15.59 8.35
N LYS A 462 -28.13 15.92 7.28
CA LYS A 462 -28.24 17.28 6.73
C LYS A 462 -29.15 18.17 7.56
N ALA A 463 -30.21 17.62 8.13
CA ALA A 463 -31.17 18.36 8.94
C ALA A 463 -30.70 18.63 10.39
N ASN A 464 -29.47 18.20 10.76
CA ASN A 464 -28.92 18.35 12.11
C ASN A 464 -29.85 17.83 13.22
N PHE A 465 -30.69 16.83 12.94
CA PHE A 465 -31.47 16.17 13.97
C PHE A 465 -30.49 15.53 14.97
N THR A 466 -30.30 16.18 16.11
CA THR A 466 -29.75 15.54 17.30
C THR A 466 -30.78 14.50 17.70
N PRO A 467 -30.44 13.19 17.72
CA PRO A 467 -31.37 12.20 18.23
C PRO A 467 -31.78 12.69 19.62
N GLU A 468 -33.05 13.05 19.78
CA GLU A 468 -33.59 13.38 21.07
C GLU A 468 -33.43 12.09 21.86
N VAL A 469 -32.47 12.09 22.79
CA VAL A 469 -32.33 11.00 23.74
C VAL A 469 -33.59 11.12 24.56
N PHE A 470 -34.65 10.45 24.12
CA PHE A 470 -35.83 10.27 24.94
C PHE A 470 -35.27 9.71 26.25
N PRO A 471 -35.31 10.47 27.36
CA PRO A 471 -34.93 9.91 28.63
C PRO A 471 -35.84 8.70 28.75
N GLN A 472 -35.24 7.52 28.63
CA GLN A 472 -35.93 6.30 28.94
C GLN A 472 -36.22 6.51 30.42
N GLU A 473 -37.45 6.94 30.74
CA GLU A 473 -37.92 6.96 32.10
C GLU A 473 -37.73 5.52 32.56
N GLU A 474 -36.60 5.28 33.23
CA GLU A 474 -36.42 4.14 34.07
C GLU A 474 -37.46 4.36 35.18
N THR A 475 -38.72 4.03 34.88
CA THR A 475 -39.64 3.56 35.89
C THR A 475 -39.00 2.30 36.45
N VAL A 476 -38.05 2.52 37.36
CA VAL A 476 -37.70 1.62 38.44
C VAL A 476 -38.95 1.58 39.30
N THR A 477 -39.98 0.91 38.80
CA THR A 477 -41.03 0.35 39.62
C THR A 477 -40.35 -0.74 40.43
N LYS A 478 -39.74 -0.35 41.54
CA LYS A 478 -39.68 -1.17 42.75
C LYS A 478 -41.12 -1.43 43.18
N VAL A 479 -41.82 -2.30 42.46
CA VAL A 479 -43.05 -2.93 42.91
C VAL A 479 -42.62 -4.27 43.49
N SER A 480 -42.01 -4.18 44.66
CA SER A 480 -41.93 -5.28 45.60
C SER A 480 -42.30 -4.68 46.95
N ASP A 481 -43.43 -5.16 47.45
CA ASP A 481 -43.92 -5.07 48.83
C ASP A 481 -44.74 -3.83 49.24
N VAL A 482 -45.97 -3.71 48.71
CA VAL A 482 -47.14 -3.38 49.55
C VAL A 482 -48.37 -4.14 49.05
N LEU A 483 -48.84 -5.03 49.92
CA LEU A 483 -50.14 -5.69 49.96
C LEU A 483 -51.30 -4.81 49.46
N SER A 484 -52.18 -5.33 48.59
CA SER A 484 -53.58 -5.61 48.97
C SER A 484 -54.41 -6.11 47.79
N ASP A 485 -55.31 -6.99 48.20
CA ASP A 485 -56.40 -7.64 47.50
C ASP A 485 -57.26 -6.73 46.60
N ASP A 486 -57.97 -7.41 45.71
CA ASP A 486 -59.24 -7.04 45.08
C ASP A 486 -59.25 -6.47 43.64
N LYS A 487 -60.10 -7.14 42.86
CA LYS A 487 -60.81 -6.75 41.63
C LYS A 487 -60.07 -6.39 40.34
N THR A 488 -60.24 -7.33 39.39
CA THR A 488 -60.85 -7.10 38.06
C THR A 488 -60.76 -5.68 37.50
N LEU A 489 -59.95 -5.45 36.45
CA LEU A 489 -60.34 -4.55 35.35
C LEU A 489 -59.39 -4.62 34.13
N SER A 490 -60.04 -4.87 32.99
CA SER A 490 -59.82 -4.26 31.67
C SER A 490 -58.42 -4.34 31.04
N PHE A 491 -58.26 -5.36 30.20
CA PHE A 491 -57.38 -5.30 29.03
C PHE A 491 -57.71 -4.05 28.19
N GLY A 492 -56.71 -3.19 28.01
CA GLY A 492 -56.80 -2.02 27.13
C GLY A 492 -57.21 -2.44 25.73
N THR A 493 -58.41 -2.04 25.34
CA THR A 493 -58.92 -2.20 23.99
C THR A 493 -58.15 -1.23 23.09
N VAL A 494 -57.41 -1.78 22.14
CA VAL A 494 -57.00 -1.05 20.94
C VAL A 494 -58.30 -0.62 20.25
N LYS A 495 -58.69 0.65 20.40
CA LYS A 495 -59.74 1.26 19.58
C LYS A 495 -59.17 1.38 18.17
N GLN A 496 -59.45 0.36 17.37
CA GLN A 496 -59.38 0.45 15.93
C GLN A 496 -60.57 1.33 15.51
N ASP A 497 -60.32 2.49 14.91
CA ASP A 497 -61.39 3.33 14.36
C ASP A 497 -62.13 2.53 13.26
N ILE A 498 -63.33 2.05 13.58
CA ILE A 498 -64.20 1.30 12.67
C ILE A 498 -64.98 2.25 11.72
N ASN A 499 -64.56 3.51 11.62
CA ASN A 499 -65.22 4.50 10.76
C ASN A 499 -64.36 4.90 9.55
N ARG A 500 -63.61 3.94 9.00
CA ARG A 500 -62.89 4.12 7.74
C ARG A 500 -63.81 3.67 6.60
N ASP A 501 -64.36 4.66 5.90
CA ASP A 501 -65.19 4.45 4.72
C ASP A 501 -64.42 3.67 3.66
N ILE A 502 -65.04 2.63 3.11
CA ILE A 502 -64.41 1.63 2.21
C ILE A 502 -63.98 2.22 0.85
N TYR A 503 -64.27 3.48 0.58
CA TYR A 503 -64.04 4.11 -0.73
C TYR A 503 -62.82 5.03 -0.84
N ASP A 504 -62.00 5.19 0.21
CA ASP A 504 -60.82 6.06 0.15
C ASP A 504 -59.51 5.25 0.05
N VAL A 505 -59.17 4.85 -1.18
CA VAL A 505 -58.06 3.92 -1.50
C VAL A 505 -56.70 4.64 -1.66
N ASP A 506 -56.65 5.97 -1.69
CA ASP A 506 -55.42 6.71 -2.06
C ASP A 506 -54.71 7.46 -0.91
N GLN A 507 -55.16 7.32 0.35
CA GLN A 507 -54.49 7.96 1.50
C GLN A 507 -53.65 6.98 2.35
N ALA A 508 -52.35 7.26 2.42
CA ALA A 508 -51.44 6.57 3.33
C ALA A 508 -51.91 6.71 4.80
N PRO A 509 -51.84 5.65 5.62
CA PRO A 509 -52.34 5.67 6.99
C PRO A 509 -51.52 6.67 7.82
N ILE A 510 -52.20 7.71 8.33
CA ILE A 510 -51.65 8.63 9.31
C ILE A 510 -51.74 7.95 10.68
N ILE A 511 -50.59 7.49 11.19
CA ILE A 511 -50.49 6.99 12.56
C ILE A 511 -50.31 8.21 13.47
N VAL A 512 -51.40 8.68 14.07
CA VAL A 512 -51.34 9.74 15.10
C VAL A 512 -51.05 9.06 16.43
N ILE A 513 -49.82 9.19 16.93
CA ILE A 513 -49.49 8.82 18.31
C ILE A 513 -49.88 10.00 19.19
N GLY A 514 -51.09 9.97 19.73
CA GLY A 514 -51.53 10.94 20.73
C GLY A 514 -50.81 10.66 22.05
N LEU A 515 -49.90 11.54 22.46
CA LEU A 515 -49.42 11.59 23.84
C LEU A 515 -50.53 12.19 24.70
N GLN A 516 -51.29 11.32 25.35
CA GLN A 516 -52.32 11.72 26.29
C GLN A 516 -51.64 12.18 27.59
N ASN A 517 -51.38 13.49 27.69
CA ASN A 517 -51.03 14.11 28.97
C ASN A 517 -52.25 14.03 29.89
N GLY A 518 -52.20 13.13 30.86
CA GLY A 518 -53.20 13.01 31.92
C GLY A 518 -53.05 14.15 32.93
N ASP A 519 -53.65 15.31 32.63
CA ASP A 519 -53.88 16.35 33.62
C ASP A 519 -55.14 16.00 34.42
N GLY A 520 -54.94 15.29 35.53
CA GLY A 520 -55.98 15.00 36.51
C GLY A 520 -56.18 16.20 37.45
N THR A 521 -56.96 17.20 37.01
CA THR A 521 -57.46 18.24 37.92
C THR A 521 -58.55 17.67 38.83
N LEU A 522 -58.19 17.48 40.10
CA LEU A 522 -59.08 17.14 41.20
C LEU A 522 -59.91 18.37 41.58
N GLN A 523 -61.16 18.40 41.12
CA GLN A 523 -62.14 19.42 41.44
C GLN A 523 -62.73 19.12 42.83
N ARG A 524 -62.42 20.00 43.79
CA ARG A 524 -62.89 19.96 45.17
C ARG A 524 -64.21 20.72 45.24
N ASP A 525 -65.32 20.01 45.28
CA ASP A 525 -66.62 20.59 45.58
C ASP A 525 -66.74 20.84 47.09
N THR A 526 -66.74 22.12 47.46
CA THR A 526 -67.40 22.65 48.64
C THR A 526 -68.77 23.15 48.19
N ASN A 527 -69.86 22.63 48.77
CA ASN A 527 -71.04 23.42 49.13
C ASN A 527 -71.99 22.63 50.06
N ASP A 528 -72.61 23.43 50.92
CA ASP A 528 -73.37 23.12 52.13
C ASP A 528 -74.71 22.38 51.92
N VAL A 529 -75.05 21.52 52.90
CA VAL A 529 -76.22 21.56 53.83
C VAL A 529 -76.54 20.14 54.32
#